data_AF-A0A150UUU1-F1
#
_entry.id   AF-A0A150UUU1-F1
#
_cell.length_a   1.000
_cell.length_b   1.000
_cell.length_c   1.000
_cell.angle_alpha   90.00
_cell.angle_beta   90.00
_cell.angle_gamma   90.00
#
_symmetry.space_group_name_H-M   'P 1'
#
loop_
_entity.id
_entity.type
_entity.pdbx_description
1 polymer ?
#
loop_
_entity_poly.entity_id
_entity_poly.type
_entity_poly.pdbx_seq_one_letter_code
_entity_poly.pdbx_strand_id
1 'polypeptide(L)'
;PLNVAIFSPLKIYLSRETDRLSRFNPGRISKVDWTTAYITARQEAFRLNSILSGFRKAGIFPFSPITVLSSLEMPNPTSNP
;
A
#
# COMPACT_ATOMS: atom_id res chain seq x y z
N PRO A 1 -3.71 -2.71 7.64
CA PRO A 1 -2.83 -1.51 7.49
C PRO A 1 -1.65 -1.73 6.53
N LEU A 2 -0.86 -2.80 6.68
CA LEU A 2 0.37 -3.02 5.90
C LEU A 2 0.11 -3.16 4.40
N ASN A 3 -0.87 -3.98 4.03
CA ASN A 3 -1.25 -4.17 2.63
C ASN A 3 -1.65 -2.86 1.94
N VAL A 4 -2.38 -1.99 2.65
CA VAL A 4 -2.92 -0.75 2.08
C VAL A 4 -1.91 0.40 2.13
N ALA A 5 -1.19 0.56 3.24
CA ALA A 5 -0.35 1.72 3.50
C ALA A 5 1.12 1.53 3.10
N ILE A 6 1.57 0.28 2.92
CA ILE A 6 2.98 -0.06 2.65
C ILE A 6 3.09 -0.89 1.37
N PHE A 7 2.49 -2.08 1.34
CA PHE A 7 2.75 -3.04 0.24
C PHE A 7 2.07 -2.65 -1.07
N SER A 8 0.84 -2.14 -1.04
CA SER A 8 0.16 -1.69 -2.26
C SER A 8 0.88 -0.48 -2.91
N PRO A 9 1.21 0.60 -2.17
CA PRO A 9 2.05 1.67 -2.72
C PRO A 9 3.39 1.17 -3.26
N LEU A 10 4.09 0.32 -2.50
CA LEU A 10 5.38 -0.24 -2.94
C LEU A 10 5.24 -1.03 -4.25
N LYS A 11 4.21 -1.85 -4.38
CA LYS A 11 3.93 -2.60 -5.61
C LYS A 11 3.71 -1.66 -6.79
N ILE A 12 2.95 -0.58 -6.60
CA ILE A 12 2.68 0.41 -7.66
C ILE A 12 3.98 1.10 -8.11
N TYR A 13 4.75 1.64 -7.17
CA TYR A 13 5.99 2.36 -7.50
C TYR A 13 7.06 1.42 -8.07
N LEU A 14 7.17 0.20 -7.55
CA LEU A 14 8.11 -0.78 -8.08
C LEU A 14 7.73 -1.18 -9.51
N SER A 15 6.44 -1.43 -9.77
CA SER A 15 5.96 -1.75 -11.12
C SER A 15 6.31 -0.63 -12.09
N ARG A 16 6.10 0.63 -11.68
CA ARG A 16 6.49 1.81 -12.48
C ARG A 16 7.98 1.85 -12.80
N GLU A 17 8.86 1.60 -11.83
CA GLU A 17 10.31 1.59 -12.09
C GLU A 17 10.74 0.40 -12.96
N THR A 18 10.17 -0.78 -12.74
CA THR A 18 10.47 -1.94 -13.59
C THR A 18 9.96 -1.76 -15.02
N ASP A 19 8.80 -1.12 -15.20
CA ASP A 19 8.27 -0.75 -16.52
C ASP A 19 9.15 0.30 -17.21
N ARG A 20 9.76 1.20 -16.45
CA ARG A 20 10.72 2.15 -17.00
C ARG A 20 11.98 1.43 -17.47
N LEU A 21 12.54 0.53 -16.65
CA LEU A 21 13.73 -0.25 -16.99
C LEU A 21 13.50 -1.16 -18.21
N SER A 22 12.35 -1.82 -18.29
CA SER A 22 12.03 -2.74 -19.39
C SER A 22 11.95 -2.03 -20.75
N ARG A 23 11.60 -0.74 -20.79
CA ARG A 23 11.61 0.08 -22.01
C ARG A 23 13.01 0.37 -22.55
N PHE A 24 14.01 0.46 -21.67
CA PHE A 24 15.40 0.72 -22.06
C PHE A 24 16.16 -0.57 -22.40
N ASN A 25 15.82 -1.69 -21.78
CA ASN A 25 16.44 -2.99 -22.04
C ASN A 25 15.41 -4.13 -21.97
N PRO A 26 14.64 -4.35 -23.05
CA PRO A 26 13.61 -5.37 -23.09
C PRO A 26 14.18 -6.76 -22.80
N GLY A 27 13.64 -7.42 -21.77
CA GLY A 27 13.97 -8.82 -21.46
C GLY A 27 15.16 -9.06 -20.54
N ARG A 28 15.86 -8.02 -20.06
CA ARG A 28 16.96 -8.19 -19.09
C ARG A 28 17.03 -7.06 -18.07
N ILE A 29 16.37 -7.25 -16.93
CA ILE A 29 16.60 -6.44 -15.73
C ILE A 29 17.66 -7.17 -14.89
N SER A 30 18.84 -6.58 -14.71
CA SER A 30 19.86 -7.17 -13.83
C SER A 30 19.43 -7.08 -12.36
N LYS A 31 20.05 -7.89 -11.49
CA LYS A 31 19.82 -7.78 -10.03
C LYS A 31 20.14 -6.38 -9.50
N VAL A 32 21.17 -5.74 -10.07
CA VAL A 32 21.58 -4.38 -9.67
C VAL A 32 20.50 -3.37 -10.07
N ASP A 33 20.02 -3.44 -11.31
CA ASP A 33 18.97 -2.53 -11.80
C ASP A 33 17.68 -2.70 -11.00
N TRP A 34 17.28 -3.95 -10.74
CA TRP A 34 16.10 -4.25 -9.93
C TRP A 34 16.25 -3.72 -8.50
N THR A 35 17.42 -3.87 -7.89
CA THR A 35 17.69 -3.40 -6.52
C THR A 35 17.63 -1.86 -6.46
N THR A 36 18.20 -1.18 -7.46
CA THR A 36 18.10 0.28 -7.57
C THR A 36 16.65 0.72 -7.72
N ALA A 37 15.88 0.08 -8.61
CA ALA A 37 14.44 0.35 -8.77
C ALA A 37 13.67 0.14 -7.46
N TYR A 38 13.99 -0.91 -6.71
CA TYR A 38 13.39 -1.17 -5.41
C TYR A 38 13.70 -0.08 -4.37
N ILE A 39 14.96 0.38 -4.30
CA ILE A 39 15.37 1.47 -3.38
C ILE A 39 14.58 2.74 -3.71
N THR A 40 14.49 3.12 -4.98
CA THR A 40 13.71 4.29 -5.44
C THR A 40 12.22 4.12 -5.12
N ALA A 41 11.62 2.98 -5.46
CA ALA A 41 10.22 2.71 -5.19
C ALA A 41 9.91 2.74 -3.68
N ARG A 42 10.82 2.25 -2.84
CA ARG A 42 10.67 2.30 -1.38
C ARG A 42 10.68 3.73 -0.85
N GLN A 43 11.55 4.60 -1.35
CA GLN A 43 11.58 6.02 -0.96
C GLN A 43 10.26 6.72 -1.29
N GLU A 44 9.67 6.42 -2.44
CA GLU A 44 8.38 6.98 -2.85
C GLU A 44 7.19 6.41 -2.08
N ALA A 45 7.19 5.09 -1.85
CA ALA A 45 6.09 4.39 -1.20
C ALA A 45 6.01 4.68 0.30
N PHE A 46 7.16 4.75 0.99
CA PHE A 46 7.21 4.77 2.45
C PHE A 46 7.15 6.19 3.00
N ARG A 47 6.03 6.86 2.76
CA ARG A 47 5.78 8.20 3.31
C ARG A 47 5.13 8.10 4.67
N LEU A 48 5.73 8.77 5.67
CA LEU A 48 5.28 8.73 7.06
C LEU A 48 3.79 9.11 7.20
N ASN A 49 3.36 10.16 6.50
CA ASN A 49 1.96 10.62 6.52
C ASN A 49 0.98 9.54 5.99
N SER A 50 1.32 8.85 4.90
CA SER A 50 0.52 7.76 4.33
C SER A 50 0.45 6.56 5.27
N ILE A 51 1.59 6.20 5.87
CA ILE A 51 1.68 5.11 6.86
C ILE A 51 0.80 5.45 8.07
N LEU A 52 0.99 6.62 8.69
CA LEU A 52 0.20 7.06 9.84
C LEU A 52 -1.29 7.12 9.50
N SER A 53 -1.66 7.66 8.34
CA SER A 53 -3.05 7.70 7.89
C SER A 53 -3.65 6.31 7.74
N GLY A 54 -2.93 5.37 7.14
CA GLY A 54 -3.39 4.00 6.96
C GLY A 54 -3.51 3.22 8.28
N PHE A 55 -2.61 3.45 9.23
CA PHE A 55 -2.69 2.87 10.56
C PHE A 55 -3.81 3.47 11.40
N ARG A 56 -4.05 4.79 11.27
CA ARG A 56 -5.17 5.47 11.91
C ARG A 56 -6.51 4.96 11.40
N LYS A 57 -6.66 4.82 10.08
CA LYS A 57 -7.89 4.25 9.47
C LYS A 57 -8.14 2.80 9.89
N ALA A 58 -7.08 2.04 10.19
CA ALA A 58 -7.20 0.70 10.72
C ALA A 58 -7.47 0.65 12.24
N GLY A 59 -7.58 1.80 12.92
CA GLY A 59 -7.75 1.87 14.37
C GLY A 59 -6.55 1.39 15.18
N ILE A 60 -5.36 1.30 14.56
CA ILE A 60 -4.16 0.71 15.19
C ILE A 60 -3.28 1.78 15.83
N PHE A 61 -3.07 2.91 15.15
CA PHE A 61 -2.26 4.01 15.68
C PHE A 61 -2.82 5.40 15.33
N PRO A 62 -3.17 6.23 16.34
CA PRO A 62 -3.35 5.83 17.75
C PRO A 62 -4.40 4.71 17.85
N PHE A 63 -4.30 3.86 18.87
CA PHE A 63 -5.21 2.73 19.03
C PHE A 63 -6.65 3.22 19.27
N SER A 64 -7.57 2.83 18.38
CA SER A 64 -8.95 3.26 18.39
C SER A 64 -9.83 2.25 17.61
N PRO A 65 -10.26 1.16 18.26
CA PRO A 65 -11.10 0.14 17.63
C PRO A 65 -12.42 0.68 17.06
N ILE A 66 -12.96 1.74 17.68
CA ILE A 66 -14.20 2.39 17.23
C ILE A 66 -14.08 2.91 15.79
N THR A 67 -12.87 3.28 15.35
CA THR A 67 -12.63 3.73 13.96
C THR A 67 -13.02 2.66 12.94
N VAL A 68 -12.74 1.40 13.25
CA VAL A 68 -13.12 0.27 12.39
C VAL A 68 -14.59 -0.07 12.58
N LEU A 69 -15.06 -0.16 13.82
CA LEU A 69 -16.44 -0.52 14.13
C LEU A 69 -17.46 0.44 13.50
N SER A 70 -17.19 1.75 13.51
CA SER A 70 -18.05 2.76 12.87
C SER A 70 -18.04 2.69 11.33
N SER A 71 -17.06 2.01 10.74
CA SER A 71 -16.98 1.82 9.28
C SER A 71 -17.65 0.53 8.80
N LEU A 72 -18.05 -0.33 9.72
CA LEU A 72 -18.81 -1.53 9.39
C LEU A 72 -20.28 -1.12 9.20
N GLU A 73 -20.79 -1.30 7.98
CA GLU A 73 -22.24 -1.30 7.77
C GLU A 73 -22.81 -2.52 8.50
N MET A 74 -23.48 -2.29 9.62
CA MET A 74 -24.18 -3.36 10.31
C MET A 74 -25.40 -3.77 9.47
N PRO A 75 -25.58 -5.06 9.15
CA PRO A 75 -26.79 -5.50 8.47
C PRO A 75 -28.01 -5.13 9.32
N ASN A 76 -28.96 -4.40 8.72
CA ASN A 76 -30.21 -4.05 9.39
C ASN A 76 -30.93 -5.35 9.79
N PRO A 77 -31.27 -5.56 11.07
CA PRO A 77 -32.02 -6.72 11.51
C PRO A 77 -33.52 -6.53 11.19
N THR A 78 -33.87 -6.28 9.93
CA THR A 78 -35.27 -6.27 9.46
C THR A 78 -35.34 -6.39 7.93
N SER A 79 -35.33 -7.62 7.43
CA SER A 79 -36.15 -8.01 6.27
C SER A 79 -36.31 -9.53 6.26
N ASN A 80 -37.04 -10.05 7.26
CA ASN A 80 -37.76 -11.30 7.07
C ASN A 80 -39.20 -10.94 6.68
N PRO A 81 -39.74 -11.44 5.56
CA PRO A 81 -41.17 -11.69 5.45
C PRO A 81 -41.59 -12.86 6.37
#